data_AF-A0A9N8VEH3-F1
#
_entry.id   AF-A0A9N8VEH3-F1
#
_cell.length_a   1.000
_cell.length_b   1.000
_cell.length_c   1.000
_cell.angle_alpha   90.00
_cell.angle_beta   90.00
_cell.angle_gamma   90.00
#
_symmetry.space_group_name_H-M   'P 1'
#
loop_
_entity.id
_entity.type
_entity.pdbx_description
1 polymer ?
#
loop_
_entity_poly.entity_id
_entity_poly.type
_entity_poly.pdbx_seq_one_letter_code
_entity_poly.pdbx_strand_id
1 'polypeptide(L)'
;MASPASSQKIPQRNNFFGFKSDDSIHVGKVSLSERSHDRRIIILLSITPIWTLLFTVTPVLINFHGVVADLYRILEPTVSLPLHYFIMITSEVFIDPTQEGRKFLFGLTERSLLNIWFLVGAAIYAQGCGMHSTAIAIVNDLLPNQEIDEVAIGYYSYATGYLIMTWAQLFAYRRQKHDGLDSLKGIIWWILGGILFGILYASVAIEFPRGPLLVIIYVLVIGIPLSIFLFNSKVMFSKGRRLVLQSYLIGYATTLVIVLIWVAAVGGFKDRKSVGLFVKGGSNSTTTN
;
A
#
# COMPACT_ATOMS: atom_id res chain seq x y z
N MET A 1 41.16 -61.08 -15.04
CA MET A 1 39.74 -60.85 -14.67
C MET A 1 39.65 -59.42 -14.12
N ALA A 2 39.20 -58.49 -14.96
CA ALA A 2 39.09 -57.07 -14.62
C ALA A 2 37.61 -56.71 -14.50
N SER A 3 37.24 -56.13 -13.36
CA SER A 3 35.88 -55.72 -13.03
C SER A 3 35.58 -54.35 -13.66
N PRO A 4 34.49 -54.16 -14.42
CA PRO A 4 34.18 -52.87 -15.02
C PRO A 4 33.58 -51.93 -13.96
N ALA A 5 34.19 -50.75 -13.84
CA ALA A 5 33.75 -49.68 -12.95
C ALA A 5 32.41 -49.10 -13.42
N SER A 6 31.40 -49.18 -12.55
CA SER A 6 30.08 -48.56 -12.76
C SER A 6 30.16 -47.04 -12.60
N SER A 7 30.08 -46.32 -13.73
CA SER A 7 29.94 -44.86 -13.77
C SER A 7 28.56 -44.45 -13.20
N GLN A 8 28.50 -44.10 -11.92
CA GLN A 8 27.34 -43.43 -11.34
C GLN A 8 27.22 -42.01 -11.92
N LYS A 9 26.18 -41.80 -12.75
CA LYS A 9 25.76 -40.47 -13.19
C LYS A 9 25.23 -39.67 -11.99
N ILE A 10 25.96 -38.63 -11.61
CA ILE A 10 25.50 -37.63 -10.64
C ILE A 10 24.26 -36.92 -11.23
N PRO A 11 23.13 -36.86 -10.51
CA PRO A 11 21.96 -36.11 -10.97
C PRO A 11 22.28 -34.61 -10.91
N GLN A 12 22.34 -33.96 -12.07
CA GLN A 12 22.40 -32.50 -12.16
C GLN A 12 21.12 -31.92 -11.55
N ARG A 13 21.25 -31.39 -10.35
CA ARG A 13 20.17 -30.71 -9.62
C ARG A 13 20.07 -29.26 -10.09
N ASN A 14 19.60 -29.06 -11.32
CA ASN A 14 19.23 -27.75 -11.84
C ASN A 14 17.82 -27.37 -11.39
N ASN A 15 17.65 -27.04 -10.11
CA ASN A 15 16.41 -26.42 -9.60
C ASN A 15 16.74 -25.06 -8.99
N PHE A 16 17.13 -24.11 -9.85
CA PHE A 16 17.10 -22.71 -9.48
C PHE A 16 16.14 -21.98 -10.42
N PHE A 17 14.87 -21.92 -10.01
CA PHE A 17 13.79 -21.08 -10.54
C PHE A 17 13.78 -20.90 -12.07
N GLY A 18 13.53 -22.00 -12.80
CA GLY A 18 13.10 -21.91 -14.19
C GLY A 18 11.70 -21.29 -14.26
N PHE A 19 11.62 -19.97 -14.41
CA PHE A 19 10.41 -19.26 -14.86
C PHE A 19 10.12 -19.73 -16.29
N LYS A 20 9.41 -20.84 -16.45
CA LYS A 20 8.87 -21.26 -17.74
C LYS A 20 7.83 -20.22 -18.15
N SER A 21 8.08 -19.48 -19.24
CA SER A 21 7.12 -18.59 -19.85
C SER A 21 6.08 -19.43 -20.59
N ASP A 22 5.03 -19.84 -19.89
CA ASP A 22 3.85 -20.43 -20.51
C ASP A 22 3.06 -19.32 -21.21
N ASP A 23 3.59 -18.82 -22.32
CA ASP A 23 2.88 -17.96 -23.27
C ASP A 23 2.02 -18.82 -24.21
N SER A 24 1.16 -19.67 -23.66
CA SER A 24 0.06 -20.25 -24.44
C SER A 24 -1.04 -19.20 -24.55
N ILE A 25 -0.93 -18.36 -25.57
CA ILE A 25 -1.87 -17.31 -25.90
C ILE A 25 -3.22 -17.96 -26.27
N HIS A 26 -4.15 -18.01 -25.31
CA HIS A 26 -5.56 -18.29 -25.59
C HIS A 26 -6.20 -17.05 -26.23
N VAL A 27 -6.10 -16.94 -27.56
CA VAL A 27 -6.93 -16.02 -28.36
C VAL A 27 -8.34 -16.63 -28.47
N GLY A 28 -9.09 -16.56 -27.38
CA GLY A 28 -10.48 -17.01 -27.30
C GLY A 28 -11.34 -15.90 -26.72
N LYS A 29 -12.55 -15.73 -27.25
CA LYS A 29 -13.58 -14.77 -26.80
C LYS A 29 -13.44 -14.41 -25.31
N VAL A 30 -13.10 -13.15 -25.03
CA VAL A 30 -13.03 -12.59 -23.68
C VAL A 30 -14.28 -13.00 -22.92
N SER A 31 -14.10 -13.78 -21.87
CA SER A 31 -15.24 -14.29 -21.12
C SER A 31 -15.92 -13.10 -20.45
N LEU A 32 -17.26 -13.02 -20.48
CA LEU A 32 -18.00 -11.96 -19.76
C LEU A 32 -17.64 -11.92 -18.26
N SER A 33 -17.13 -13.04 -17.73
CA SER A 33 -16.59 -13.19 -16.38
C SER A 33 -15.40 -12.26 -16.12
N GLU A 34 -14.41 -12.20 -17.02
CA GLU A 34 -13.18 -11.38 -16.87
C GLU A 34 -13.49 -9.88 -16.82
N ARG A 35 -14.37 -9.39 -17.70
CA ARG A 35 -14.77 -7.96 -17.66
C ARG A 35 -15.43 -7.57 -16.35
N SER A 36 -16.20 -8.49 -15.76
CA SER A 36 -16.83 -8.26 -14.46
C SER A 36 -15.80 -8.22 -13.33
N HIS A 37 -14.73 -9.00 -13.46
CA HIS A 37 -13.64 -9.09 -12.50
C HIS A 37 -12.81 -7.80 -12.46
N ASP A 38 -12.35 -7.30 -13.60
CA ASP A 38 -11.57 -6.05 -13.69
C ASP A 38 -12.32 -4.86 -13.11
N ARG A 39 -13.63 -4.77 -13.40
CA ARG A 39 -14.49 -3.73 -12.85
C ARG A 39 -14.55 -3.77 -11.33
N ARG A 40 -14.61 -4.97 -10.73
CA ARG A 40 -14.60 -5.13 -9.26
C ARG A 40 -13.28 -4.64 -8.68
N ILE A 41 -12.15 -4.99 -9.29
CA ILE A 41 -10.84 -4.53 -8.84
C ILE A 41 -10.74 -2.99 -8.91
N ILE A 42 -11.16 -2.37 -10.01
CA ILE A 42 -11.16 -0.90 -10.14
C ILE A 42 -12.00 -0.24 -9.04
N ILE A 43 -13.19 -0.79 -8.77
CA ILE A 43 -14.07 -0.29 -7.71
C ILE A 43 -13.36 -0.39 -6.36
N LEU A 44 -12.75 -1.54 -6.05
CA LEU A 44 -12.02 -1.73 -4.79
C LEU A 44 -10.83 -0.76 -4.68
N LEU A 45 -10.03 -0.62 -5.73
CA LEU A 45 -8.90 0.32 -5.77
C LEU A 45 -9.32 1.79 -5.63
N SER A 46 -10.56 2.13 -5.98
CA SER A 46 -11.10 3.49 -5.85
C SER A 46 -11.73 3.72 -4.48
N ILE A 47 -12.57 2.79 -4.02
CA ILE A 47 -13.31 2.91 -2.76
C ILE A 47 -12.35 2.87 -1.56
N THR A 48 -11.32 2.03 -1.59
CA THR A 48 -10.37 1.89 -0.48
C THR A 48 -9.68 3.21 -0.09
N PRO A 49 -9.04 3.96 -1.01
CA PRO A 49 -8.47 5.26 -0.66
C PRO A 49 -9.53 6.32 -0.37
N ILE A 50 -10.70 6.30 -1.01
CA ILE A 50 -11.81 7.22 -0.67
C ILE A 50 -12.23 7.04 0.78
N TRP A 51 -12.42 5.79 1.20
CA TRP A 51 -12.79 5.46 2.56
C TRP A 51 -11.72 5.93 3.54
N THR A 52 -10.46 5.61 3.29
CA THR A 52 -9.36 6.02 4.18
C THR A 52 -9.23 7.55 4.24
N LEU A 53 -9.40 8.26 3.12
CA LEU A 53 -9.42 9.71 3.07
C LEU A 53 -10.58 10.30 3.87
N LEU A 54 -11.78 9.74 3.75
CA LEU A 54 -12.93 10.14 4.55
C LEU A 54 -12.57 10.08 6.04
N PHE A 55 -11.96 8.99 6.47
CA PHE A 55 -11.58 8.80 7.87
C PHE A 55 -10.41 9.70 8.33
N THR A 56 -9.54 10.09 7.41
CA THR A 56 -8.40 10.96 7.71
C THR A 56 -8.80 12.45 7.73
N VAL A 57 -9.67 12.87 6.81
CA VAL A 57 -10.02 14.27 6.59
C VAL A 57 -11.14 14.73 7.54
N THR A 58 -12.11 13.86 7.82
CA THR A 58 -13.31 14.25 8.60
C THR A 58 -12.96 14.78 10.01
N PRO A 59 -12.05 14.17 10.80
CA PRO A 59 -11.72 14.69 12.13
C PRO A 59 -11.08 16.08 12.07
N VAL A 60 -10.31 16.35 11.01
CA VAL A 60 -9.66 17.63 10.77
C VAL A 60 -10.68 18.71 10.40
N LEU A 61 -11.70 18.37 9.59
CA LEU A 61 -12.71 19.34 9.17
C LEU A 61 -13.71 19.67 10.28
N ILE A 62 -14.14 18.66 11.04
CA ILE A 62 -15.20 18.81 12.05
C ILE A 62 -14.64 19.23 13.42
N ASN A 63 -13.31 19.16 13.60
CA ASN A 63 -12.65 19.36 14.90
C ASN A 63 -13.27 18.49 15.99
N PHE A 64 -13.33 17.17 15.74
CA PHE A 64 -13.71 16.24 16.80
C PHE A 64 -12.67 16.30 17.92
N HIS A 65 -13.14 16.34 19.17
CA HIS A 65 -12.29 16.31 20.36
C HIS A 65 -12.63 15.09 21.22
N GLY A 66 -11.64 14.64 22.00
CA GLY A 66 -11.78 13.54 22.94
C GLY A 66 -12.20 12.21 22.30
N VAL A 67 -12.99 11.43 23.04
CA VAL A 67 -13.37 10.04 22.74
C VAL A 67 -13.99 9.86 21.34
N VAL A 68 -14.70 10.85 20.82
CA VAL A 68 -15.33 10.78 19.49
C VAL A 68 -14.28 10.75 18.38
N ALA A 69 -13.20 11.51 18.51
CA ALA A 69 -12.12 11.51 17.53
C ALA A 69 -11.41 10.14 17.50
N ASP A 70 -11.25 9.52 18.66
CA ASP A 70 -10.58 8.22 18.79
C ASP A 70 -11.46 7.07 18.30
N LEU A 71 -12.77 7.08 18.60
CA LEU A 71 -13.73 6.15 18.00
C LEU A 71 -13.69 6.21 16.48
N TYR A 72 -13.62 7.42 15.92
CA TYR A 72 -13.55 7.59 14.49
C TYR A 72 -12.24 7.04 13.90
N ARG A 73 -11.10 7.22 14.57
CA ARG A 73 -9.81 6.63 14.15
C ARG A 73 -9.83 5.10 14.20
N ILE A 74 -10.47 4.49 15.20
CA ILE A 74 -10.59 3.02 15.32
C ILE A 74 -11.45 2.42 14.21
N LEU A 75 -12.45 3.16 13.72
CA LEU A 75 -13.31 2.72 12.62
C LEU A 75 -12.58 2.63 11.28
N GLU A 76 -11.50 3.39 11.09
CA GLU A 76 -10.70 3.38 9.87
C GLU A 76 -10.15 1.97 9.53
N PRO A 77 -9.30 1.34 10.37
CA PRO A 77 -8.77 0.01 10.09
C PRO A 77 -9.86 -1.07 10.05
N THR A 78 -10.99 -0.86 10.74
CA THR A 78 -12.11 -1.81 10.78
C THR A 78 -12.70 -2.06 9.39
N VAL A 79 -12.68 -1.06 8.51
CA VAL A 79 -13.22 -1.17 7.16
C VAL A 79 -12.13 -1.15 6.09
N SER A 80 -11.06 -0.36 6.28
CA SER A 80 -9.96 -0.32 5.30
C SER A 80 -9.19 -1.64 5.23
N LEU A 81 -8.94 -2.33 6.35
CA LEU A 81 -8.23 -3.62 6.34
C LEU A 81 -8.99 -4.69 5.55
N PRO A 82 -10.30 -4.93 5.75
CA PRO A 82 -11.07 -5.82 4.88
C PRO A 82 -11.02 -5.42 3.41
N LEU A 83 -11.10 -4.14 3.07
CA LEU A 83 -11.03 -3.67 1.68
C LEU A 83 -9.65 -3.97 1.05
N HIS A 84 -8.57 -3.72 1.78
CA HIS A 84 -7.22 -4.10 1.37
C HIS A 84 -7.08 -5.63 1.20
N TYR A 85 -7.67 -6.41 2.11
CA TYR A 85 -7.67 -7.86 2.00
C TYR A 85 -8.46 -8.32 0.78
N PHE A 86 -9.62 -7.73 0.50
CA PHE A 86 -10.43 -7.99 -0.69
C PHE A 86 -9.68 -7.72 -1.98
N ILE A 87 -8.93 -6.62 -2.06
CA ILE A 87 -8.02 -6.39 -3.20
C ILE A 87 -7.06 -7.58 -3.33
N MET A 88 -6.37 -7.98 -2.27
CA MET A 88 -5.39 -9.09 -2.34
C MET A 88 -6.03 -10.41 -2.79
N ILE A 89 -7.14 -10.83 -2.18
CA ILE A 89 -7.77 -12.13 -2.49
C ILE A 89 -8.49 -12.14 -3.84
N THR A 90 -8.69 -10.98 -4.46
CA THR A 90 -9.16 -10.91 -5.85
C THR A 90 -8.06 -11.17 -6.87
N SER A 91 -6.82 -11.43 -6.46
CA SER A 91 -5.76 -11.80 -7.39
C SER A 91 -5.86 -13.27 -7.86
N GLU A 92 -5.26 -13.56 -9.02
CA GLU A 92 -5.20 -14.92 -9.59
C GLU A 92 -4.62 -15.96 -8.61
N VAL A 93 -3.68 -15.59 -7.74
CA VAL A 93 -3.08 -16.50 -6.74
C VAL A 93 -4.13 -17.10 -5.80
N PHE A 94 -5.23 -16.38 -5.58
CA PHE A 94 -6.31 -16.80 -4.69
C PHE A 94 -7.49 -17.42 -5.43
N ILE A 95 -7.73 -17.03 -6.68
CA ILE A 95 -8.90 -17.49 -7.46
C ILE A 95 -8.60 -18.76 -8.27
N ASP A 96 -7.38 -18.90 -8.80
CA ASP A 96 -7.03 -20.01 -9.68
C ASP A 96 -6.84 -21.32 -8.89
N PRO A 97 -7.71 -22.33 -9.07
CA PRO A 97 -7.60 -23.61 -8.38
C PRO A 97 -6.37 -24.42 -8.85
N THR A 98 -5.83 -24.13 -10.04
CA THR A 98 -4.64 -24.84 -10.56
C THR A 98 -3.34 -24.42 -9.87
N GLN A 99 -3.37 -23.35 -9.08
CA GLN A 99 -2.27 -22.92 -8.20
C GLN A 99 -2.27 -23.68 -6.88
N GLU A 100 -3.32 -24.44 -6.56
CA GLU A 100 -3.41 -25.19 -5.30
C GLU A 100 -2.32 -26.26 -5.22
N GLY A 101 -1.57 -26.28 -4.11
CA GLY A 101 -0.55 -27.29 -3.84
C GLY A 101 0.87 -26.96 -4.31
N ARG A 102 1.10 -25.86 -5.05
CA ARG A 102 2.48 -25.43 -5.34
C ARG A 102 3.17 -24.95 -4.07
N LYS A 103 4.09 -25.77 -3.56
CA LYS A 103 4.97 -25.36 -2.45
C LYS A 103 5.86 -24.21 -2.90
N PHE A 104 5.87 -23.17 -2.10
CA PHE A 104 6.70 -22.00 -2.23
C PHE A 104 7.76 -22.03 -1.12
N LEU A 105 8.15 -20.85 -0.61
CA LEU A 105 9.14 -20.69 0.45
C LEU A 105 8.74 -21.46 1.72
N PHE A 106 9.71 -22.14 2.34
CA PHE A 106 9.52 -22.91 3.58
C PHE A 106 8.44 -24.01 3.53
N GLY A 107 8.10 -24.50 2.35
CA GLY A 107 7.06 -25.52 2.18
C GLY A 107 5.64 -25.00 2.32
N LEU A 108 5.44 -23.70 2.58
CA LEU A 108 4.14 -23.04 2.55
C LEU A 108 3.68 -22.87 1.11
N THR A 109 2.36 -22.86 0.87
CA THR A 109 1.85 -22.42 -0.43
C THR A 109 2.04 -20.91 -0.59
N GLU A 110 2.12 -20.43 -1.83
CA GLU A 110 2.20 -18.99 -2.12
C GLU A 110 1.02 -18.21 -1.50
N ARG A 111 -0.19 -18.78 -1.58
CA ARG A 111 -1.42 -18.26 -0.96
C ARG A 111 -1.29 -18.12 0.55
N SER A 112 -0.78 -19.17 1.23
CA SER A 112 -0.56 -19.17 2.68
C SER A 112 0.46 -18.12 3.10
N LEU A 113 1.58 -18.00 2.37
CA LEU A 113 2.61 -17.01 2.66
C LEU A 113 2.04 -15.58 2.55
N LEU A 114 1.30 -15.28 1.48
CA LEU A 114 0.72 -13.95 1.28
C LEU A 114 -0.32 -13.61 2.35
N ASN A 115 -1.16 -14.57 2.75
CA ASN A 115 -2.09 -14.37 3.86
C ASN A 115 -1.37 -14.07 5.18
N ILE A 116 -0.35 -14.87 5.54
CA ILE A 116 0.42 -14.63 6.76
C ILE A 116 1.09 -13.26 6.71
N TRP A 117 1.73 -12.93 5.59
CA TRP A 117 2.43 -11.65 5.43
C TRP A 117 1.46 -10.46 5.52
N PHE A 118 0.30 -10.56 4.87
CA PHE A 118 -0.74 -9.55 4.96
C PHE A 118 -1.27 -9.40 6.40
N LEU A 119 -1.55 -10.52 7.09
CA LEU A 119 -2.06 -10.49 8.46
C LEU A 119 -1.05 -9.89 9.44
N VAL A 120 0.25 -10.19 9.27
CA VAL A 120 1.32 -9.55 10.06
C VAL A 120 1.31 -8.05 9.81
N GLY A 121 1.26 -7.62 8.55
CA GLY A 121 1.17 -6.20 8.20
C GLY A 121 -0.07 -5.53 8.79
N ALA A 122 -1.23 -6.17 8.68
CA ALA A 122 -2.49 -5.68 9.23
C ALA A 122 -2.49 -5.58 10.75
N ALA A 123 -1.88 -6.54 11.45
CA ALA A 123 -1.72 -6.51 12.90
C ALA A 123 -0.82 -5.34 13.34
N ILE A 124 0.33 -5.16 12.70
CA ILE A 124 1.26 -4.05 12.96
C ILE A 124 0.56 -2.71 12.67
N TYR A 125 -0.19 -2.63 11.57
CA TYR A 125 -0.95 -1.45 11.18
C TYR A 125 -2.01 -1.08 12.23
N ALA A 126 -2.85 -2.04 12.61
CA ALA A 126 -3.91 -1.83 13.60
C ALA A 126 -3.33 -1.46 14.98
N GLN A 127 -2.24 -2.11 15.40
CA GLN A 127 -1.55 -1.77 16.64
C GLN A 127 -0.98 -0.36 16.59
N GLY A 128 -0.32 0.03 15.49
CA GLY A 128 0.19 1.39 15.31
C GLY A 128 -0.91 2.45 15.38
N CYS A 129 -2.07 2.18 14.75
CA CYS A 129 -3.26 3.04 14.83
C CYS A 129 -3.78 3.19 16.27
N GLY A 130 -3.85 2.08 17.01
CA GLY A 130 -4.27 2.05 18.41
C GLY A 130 -3.32 2.82 19.32
N MET A 131 -2.02 2.52 19.27
CA MET A 131 -0.98 3.23 20.03
C MET A 131 -1.02 4.74 19.75
N HIS A 132 -1.15 5.11 18.47
CA HIS A 132 -1.23 6.49 18.07
C HIS A 132 -2.43 7.21 18.70
N SER A 133 -3.61 6.59 18.65
CA SER A 133 -4.84 7.17 19.19
C SER A 133 -4.78 7.29 20.71
N THR A 134 -4.33 6.24 21.41
CA THR A 134 -4.19 6.24 22.87
C THR A 134 -3.18 7.28 23.33
N ALA A 135 -2.03 7.39 22.67
CA ALA A 135 -1.00 8.35 23.05
C ALA A 135 -1.48 9.80 22.85
N ILE A 136 -2.24 10.10 21.78
CA ILE A 136 -2.89 11.42 21.64
C ILE A 136 -3.85 11.71 22.79
N ALA A 137 -4.70 10.75 23.16
CA ALA A 137 -5.66 10.94 24.24
C ALA A 137 -4.95 11.26 25.57
N ILE A 138 -3.89 10.52 25.90
CA ILE A 138 -3.08 10.75 27.10
C ILE A 138 -2.39 12.11 27.06
N VAL A 139 -1.78 12.50 25.93
CA VAL A 139 -1.11 13.80 25.80
C VAL A 139 -2.09 14.94 25.99
N ASN A 140 -3.26 14.88 25.35
CA ASN A 140 -4.25 15.95 25.43
C ASN A 140 -4.85 16.09 26.84
N ASP A 141 -5.10 14.98 27.53
CA ASP A 141 -5.82 14.99 28.81
C ASP A 141 -4.89 15.09 30.03
N LEU A 142 -3.69 14.53 29.97
CA LEU A 142 -2.81 14.37 31.14
C LEU A 142 -1.47 15.11 31.01
N LEU A 143 -0.92 15.27 29.80
CA LEU A 143 0.45 15.77 29.60
C LEU A 143 0.57 16.73 28.39
N PRO A 144 -0.14 17.88 28.39
CA PRO A 144 -0.29 18.73 27.20
C PRO A 144 1.01 19.35 26.66
N ASN A 145 2.12 19.27 27.41
CA ASN A 145 3.42 19.86 27.06
C ASN A 145 4.54 18.82 26.90
N GLN A 146 4.25 17.52 26.89
CA GLN A 146 5.26 16.49 26.65
C GLN A 146 5.00 15.77 25.32
N GLU A 147 6.03 15.75 24.47
CA GLU A 147 6.09 14.80 23.38
C GLU A 147 6.40 13.41 23.94
N ILE A 148 5.55 12.44 23.63
CA ILE A 148 5.73 11.05 24.05
C ILE A 148 6.25 10.27 22.84
N ASP A 149 7.41 9.62 23.00
CA ASP A 149 8.02 8.78 21.96
C ASP A 149 7.07 7.70 21.42
N GLU A 150 6.11 7.25 22.22
CA GLU A 150 5.05 6.30 21.84
C GLU A 150 4.20 6.79 20.67
N VAL A 151 3.97 8.12 20.55
CA VAL A 151 3.26 8.70 19.41
C VAL A 151 4.05 8.46 18.12
N ALA A 152 5.36 8.68 18.16
CA ALA A 152 6.25 8.47 17.02
C ALA A 152 6.33 6.98 16.64
N ILE A 153 6.46 6.10 17.63
CA ILE A 153 6.45 4.63 17.42
C ILE A 153 5.13 4.20 16.77
N GLY A 154 3.98 4.71 17.24
CA GLY A 154 2.67 4.44 16.65
C GLY A 154 2.63 4.78 15.16
N TYR A 155 3.15 5.94 14.76
CA TYR A 155 3.22 6.35 13.36
C TYR A 155 4.08 5.43 12.49
N TYR A 156 5.28 5.09 12.95
CA TYR A 156 6.19 4.24 12.18
C TYR A 156 5.68 2.80 12.09
N SER A 157 5.06 2.28 13.14
CA SER A 157 4.37 0.99 13.12
C SER A 157 3.22 1.00 12.13
N TYR A 158 2.35 2.01 12.18
CA TYR A 158 1.25 2.18 11.23
C TYR A 158 1.75 2.18 9.78
N ALA A 159 2.74 3.02 9.45
CA ALA A 159 3.30 3.09 8.10
C ALA A 159 3.98 1.78 7.65
N THR A 160 4.68 1.10 8.57
CA THR A 160 5.36 -0.17 8.31
C THR A 160 4.37 -1.30 8.05
N GLY A 161 3.31 -1.40 8.86
CA GLY A 161 2.24 -2.38 8.64
C GLY A 161 1.59 -2.21 7.27
N TYR A 162 1.29 -0.97 6.88
CA TYR A 162 0.74 -0.67 5.56
C TYR A 162 1.70 -1.05 4.42
N LEU A 163 3.00 -0.81 4.58
CA LEU A 163 4.02 -1.21 3.61
C LEU A 163 4.05 -2.73 3.42
N ILE A 164 4.00 -3.49 4.52
CA ILE A 164 3.98 -4.96 4.49
C ILE A 164 2.73 -5.46 3.76
N MET A 165 1.56 -4.90 4.06
CA MET A 165 0.30 -5.24 3.36
C MET A 165 0.36 -4.91 1.87
N THR A 166 0.87 -3.73 1.53
CA THR A 166 1.02 -3.28 0.13
C THR A 166 1.97 -4.19 -0.63
N TRP A 167 3.06 -4.61 0.00
CA TRP A 167 3.98 -5.59 -0.59
C TRP A 167 3.28 -6.91 -0.88
N ALA A 168 2.45 -7.42 0.05
CA ALA A 168 1.66 -8.64 -0.19
C ALA A 168 0.74 -8.48 -1.40
N GLN A 169 0.06 -7.33 -1.52
CA GLN A 169 -0.82 -7.02 -2.65
C GLN A 169 -0.03 -6.95 -3.97
N LEU A 170 1.07 -6.21 -4.02
CA LEU A 170 1.92 -6.12 -5.22
C LEU A 170 2.45 -7.49 -5.63
N PHE A 171 2.88 -8.30 -4.67
CA PHE A 171 3.38 -9.63 -4.94
C PHE A 171 2.28 -10.56 -5.46
N ALA A 172 1.08 -10.50 -4.88
CA ALA A 172 -0.07 -11.29 -5.31
C ALA A 172 -0.45 -11.00 -6.78
N TYR A 173 -0.37 -9.72 -7.20
CA TYR A 173 -0.68 -9.29 -8.57
C TYR A 173 0.50 -9.36 -9.55
N ARG A 174 1.68 -9.85 -9.14
CA ARG A 174 2.90 -9.80 -9.98
C ARG A 174 2.82 -10.64 -11.26
N ARG A 175 1.92 -11.63 -11.35
CA ARG A 175 1.76 -12.49 -12.53
C ARG A 175 0.51 -12.16 -13.35
N GLN A 176 -0.48 -11.56 -12.71
CA GLN A 176 -1.76 -11.25 -13.33
C GLN A 176 -1.61 -10.25 -14.47
N LYS A 177 -2.24 -10.60 -15.60
CA LYS A 177 -2.32 -9.78 -16.81
C LYS A 177 -3.79 -9.63 -17.18
N HIS A 178 -4.15 -8.44 -17.63
CA HIS A 178 -5.48 -8.11 -18.13
C HIS A 178 -5.38 -7.73 -19.61
N ASP A 179 -6.46 -7.89 -20.37
CA ASP A 179 -6.52 -7.52 -21.79
C ASP A 179 -6.31 -6.00 -22.01
N GLY A 180 -6.57 -5.23 -20.96
CA GLY A 180 -6.51 -3.78 -20.95
C GLY A 180 -7.91 -3.16 -20.84
N LEU A 181 -7.94 -1.87 -20.54
CA LEU A 181 -9.17 -1.12 -20.35
C LEU A 181 -9.56 -0.42 -21.65
N ASP A 182 -10.61 -0.92 -22.30
CA ASP A 182 -11.16 -0.31 -23.52
C ASP A 182 -12.13 0.84 -23.21
N SER A 183 -12.82 0.78 -22.07
CA SER A 183 -13.83 1.78 -21.71
C SER A 183 -13.18 3.03 -21.10
N LEU A 184 -13.52 4.20 -21.63
CA LEU A 184 -13.06 5.50 -21.09
C LEU A 184 -13.42 5.65 -19.61
N LYS A 185 -14.63 5.25 -19.22
CA LYS A 185 -15.08 5.26 -17.82
C LYS A 185 -14.17 4.39 -16.94
N GLY A 186 -13.83 3.17 -17.37
CA GLY A 186 -12.92 2.29 -16.64
C GLY A 186 -11.53 2.89 -16.46
N ILE A 187 -10.99 3.52 -17.51
CA ILE A 187 -9.70 4.22 -17.47
C ILE A 187 -9.73 5.37 -16.45
N ILE A 188 -10.77 6.21 -16.47
CA ILE A 188 -10.90 7.35 -15.55
C ILE A 188 -10.93 6.86 -14.10
N TRP A 189 -11.78 5.88 -13.78
CA TRP A 189 -11.87 5.35 -12.42
C TRP A 189 -10.57 4.70 -11.95
N TRP A 190 -9.90 3.96 -12.85
CA TRP A 190 -8.61 3.34 -12.56
C TRP A 190 -7.50 4.36 -12.25
N ILE A 191 -7.37 5.40 -13.07
CA ILE A 191 -6.41 6.50 -12.85
C ILE A 191 -6.77 7.26 -11.58
N LEU A 192 -8.04 7.58 -11.38
CA LEU A 192 -8.53 8.28 -10.20
C LEU A 192 -8.21 7.51 -8.91
N GLY A 193 -8.43 6.19 -8.88
CA GLY A 193 -8.06 5.35 -7.74
C GLY A 193 -6.56 5.44 -7.42
N GLY A 194 -5.69 5.39 -8.44
CA GLY A 194 -4.25 5.58 -8.28
C GLY A 194 -3.88 6.97 -7.73
N ILE A 195 -4.47 8.04 -8.28
CA ILE A 195 -4.23 9.42 -7.82
C ILE A 195 -4.71 9.60 -6.37
N LEU A 196 -5.91 9.11 -6.03
CA LEU A 196 -6.48 9.20 -4.68
C LEU A 196 -5.60 8.47 -3.67
N PHE A 197 -5.10 7.28 -4.03
CA PHE A 197 -4.11 6.57 -3.22
C PHE A 197 -2.84 7.41 -3.02
N GLY A 198 -2.33 8.04 -4.08
CA GLY A 198 -1.16 8.90 -3.99
C GLY A 198 -1.34 10.16 -3.13
N ILE A 199 -2.51 10.81 -3.23
CA ILE A 199 -2.91 11.95 -2.40
C ILE A 199 -2.98 11.53 -0.94
N LEU A 200 -3.67 10.43 -0.64
CA LEU A 200 -3.76 9.89 0.72
C LEU A 200 -2.37 9.71 1.33
N TYR A 201 -1.47 9.04 0.61
CA TYR A 201 -0.10 8.80 1.07
C TYR A 201 0.68 10.10 1.31
N ALA A 202 0.55 11.08 0.42
CA ALA A 202 1.22 12.37 0.57
C ALA A 202 0.66 13.18 1.74
N SER A 203 -0.66 13.22 1.90
CA SER A 203 -1.32 13.93 3.01
C SER A 203 -0.89 13.37 4.37
N VAL A 204 -0.89 12.04 4.49
CA VAL A 204 -0.41 11.35 5.70
C VAL A 204 1.07 11.65 5.94
N ALA A 205 1.91 11.64 4.91
CA ALA A 205 3.32 11.95 5.05
C ALA A 205 3.58 13.39 5.52
N ILE A 206 2.84 14.37 4.99
CA ILE A 206 2.98 15.80 5.35
C ILE A 206 2.52 16.08 6.78
N GLU A 207 1.59 15.26 7.29
CA GLU A 207 1.07 15.36 8.65
C GLU A 207 2.14 15.08 9.71
N PHE A 208 3.06 14.16 9.42
CA PHE A 208 3.90 13.56 10.45
C PHE A 208 5.32 14.13 10.53
N PRO A 209 5.92 14.16 11.74
CA PRO A 209 7.32 14.55 11.91
C PRO A 209 8.24 13.71 11.03
N ARG A 210 9.01 14.36 10.16
CA ARG A 210 9.87 13.70 9.16
C ARG A 210 9.14 12.72 8.22
N GLY A 211 7.81 12.76 8.17
CA GLY A 211 7.00 11.93 7.29
C GLY A 211 7.32 12.12 5.80
N PRO A 212 7.61 13.34 5.29
CA PRO A 212 8.03 13.54 3.90
C PRO A 212 9.30 12.76 3.54
N LEU A 213 10.27 12.67 4.45
CA LEU A 213 11.50 11.91 4.24
C LEU A 213 11.21 10.41 4.20
N LEU A 214 10.43 9.92 5.17
CA LEU A 214 10.05 8.52 5.28
C LEU A 214 9.32 8.03 4.01
N VAL A 215 8.34 8.80 3.53
CA VAL A 215 7.56 8.40 2.35
C VAL A 215 8.40 8.42 1.08
N ILE A 216 9.37 9.33 0.96
CA ILE A 216 10.33 9.30 -0.16
C ILE A 216 11.13 8.00 -0.12
N ILE A 217 11.66 7.60 1.03
CA ILE A 217 12.39 6.34 1.17
C ILE A 217 11.48 5.17 0.73
N TYR A 218 10.22 5.13 1.17
CA TYR A 218 9.28 4.08 0.77
C TYR A 218 8.98 4.07 -0.73
N VAL A 219 8.70 5.23 -1.31
CA VAL A 219 8.46 5.36 -2.75
C VAL A 219 9.69 4.92 -3.54
N LEU A 220 10.90 5.20 -3.07
CA LEU A 220 12.11 4.72 -3.73
C LEU A 220 12.28 3.20 -3.59
N VAL A 221 12.09 2.65 -2.38
CA VAL A 221 12.27 1.21 -2.10
C VAL A 221 11.25 0.35 -2.83
N ILE A 222 10.00 0.78 -2.96
CA ILE A 222 8.94 -0.01 -3.62
C ILE A 222 8.68 0.46 -5.04
N GLY A 223 8.60 1.77 -5.26
CA GLY A 223 8.26 2.38 -6.54
C GLY A 223 9.33 2.20 -7.61
N ILE A 224 10.63 2.24 -7.28
CA ILE A 224 11.69 2.00 -8.27
C ILE A 224 11.66 0.54 -8.76
N PRO A 225 11.70 -0.51 -7.90
CA PRO A 225 11.60 -1.88 -8.37
C PRO A 225 10.31 -2.16 -9.16
N LEU A 226 9.19 -1.59 -8.73
CA LEU A 226 7.92 -1.71 -9.43
C LEU A 226 7.97 -1.06 -10.83
N SER A 227 8.59 0.12 -10.93
CA SER A 227 8.79 0.82 -12.21
C SER A 227 9.66 -0.01 -13.15
N ILE A 228 10.81 -0.50 -12.67
CA ILE A 228 11.72 -1.36 -13.44
C ILE A 228 11.00 -2.62 -13.91
N PHE A 229 10.23 -3.27 -13.02
CA PHE A 229 9.45 -4.46 -13.34
C PHE A 229 8.42 -4.21 -14.46
N LEU A 230 7.65 -3.12 -14.36
CA LEU A 230 6.64 -2.75 -15.36
C LEU A 230 7.26 -2.31 -16.69
N PHE A 231 8.41 -1.64 -16.64
CA PHE A 231 9.19 -1.24 -17.80
C PHE A 231 9.74 -2.45 -18.55
N ASN A 232 10.42 -3.36 -17.84
CA ASN A 232 10.97 -4.59 -18.41
C ASN A 232 9.89 -5.53 -18.97
N SER A 233 8.70 -5.52 -18.35
CA SER A 233 7.53 -6.24 -18.85
C SER A 233 6.86 -5.58 -20.06
N LYS A 234 7.34 -4.41 -20.53
CA LYS A 234 6.78 -3.61 -21.65
C LYS A 234 5.29 -3.26 -21.48
N VAL A 235 4.84 -3.12 -20.24
CA VAL A 235 3.43 -2.82 -19.91
C VAL A 235 3.25 -1.53 -19.14
N MET A 236 4.34 -0.83 -18.76
CA MET A 236 4.28 0.44 -18.01
C MET A 236 3.26 1.43 -18.58
N PHE A 237 3.30 1.69 -19.89
CA PHE A 237 2.42 2.64 -20.58
C PHE A 237 1.18 2.00 -21.21
N SER A 238 0.93 0.72 -20.94
CA SER A 238 -0.28 0.05 -21.42
C SER A 238 -1.51 0.49 -20.62
N LYS A 239 -2.69 0.44 -21.25
CA LYS A 239 -3.95 0.85 -20.60
C LYS A 239 -4.45 -0.27 -19.69
N GLY A 240 -3.92 -0.36 -18.46
CA GLY A 240 -4.43 -1.27 -17.44
C GLY A 240 -4.11 -2.76 -17.63
N ARG A 241 -3.11 -3.14 -18.45
CA ARG A 241 -2.75 -4.57 -18.61
C ARG A 241 -2.21 -5.19 -17.31
N ARG A 242 -1.70 -4.38 -16.39
CA ARG A 242 -1.37 -4.81 -15.02
C ARG A 242 -2.03 -3.84 -14.06
N LEU A 243 -3.36 -3.86 -14.09
CA LEU A 243 -4.25 -2.87 -13.52
C LEU A 243 -3.83 -2.43 -12.12
N VAL A 244 -3.68 -3.38 -11.19
CA VAL A 244 -3.31 -3.11 -9.80
C VAL A 244 -1.90 -2.51 -9.69
N LEU A 245 -0.89 -3.17 -10.27
CA LEU A 245 0.50 -2.72 -10.18
C LEU A 245 0.70 -1.31 -10.76
N GLN A 246 0.06 -1.04 -11.90
CA GLN A 246 0.11 0.29 -12.51
C GLN A 246 -0.65 1.33 -11.67
N SER A 247 -1.76 0.98 -11.01
CA SER A 247 -2.42 1.90 -10.04
C SER A 247 -1.50 2.28 -8.88
N TYR A 248 -0.78 1.32 -8.30
CA TYR A 248 0.21 1.63 -7.26
C TYR A 248 1.33 2.51 -7.79
N LEU A 249 1.83 2.25 -9.01
CA LEU A 249 2.84 3.11 -9.62
C LEU A 249 2.33 4.55 -9.83
N ILE A 250 1.09 4.71 -10.32
CA ILE A 250 0.45 6.03 -10.44
C ILE A 250 0.42 6.71 -9.07
N GLY A 251 -0.03 6.01 -8.03
CA GLY A 251 -0.07 6.55 -6.68
C GLY A 251 1.30 6.95 -6.15
N TYR A 252 2.33 6.12 -6.30
CA TYR A 252 3.69 6.46 -5.90
C TYR A 252 4.25 7.66 -6.65
N ALA A 253 3.97 7.79 -7.95
CA ALA A 253 4.35 8.96 -8.73
C ALA A 253 3.64 10.22 -8.24
N THR A 254 2.32 10.15 -8.01
CA THR A 254 1.52 11.24 -7.44
C THR A 254 2.04 11.65 -6.07
N THR A 255 2.31 10.69 -5.16
CA THR A 255 2.86 10.95 -3.84
C THR A 255 4.20 11.67 -3.94
N LEU A 256 5.12 11.18 -4.78
CA LEU A 256 6.44 11.77 -4.96
C LEU A 256 6.34 13.22 -5.41
N VAL A 257 5.51 13.50 -6.42
CA VAL A 257 5.31 14.86 -6.94
C VAL A 257 4.80 15.80 -5.85
N ILE A 258 3.75 15.41 -5.12
CA ILE A 258 3.17 16.24 -4.05
C ILE A 258 4.20 16.50 -2.95
N VAL A 259 4.92 15.46 -2.52
CA VAL A 259 5.90 15.56 -1.42
C VAL A 259 7.11 16.41 -1.84
N LEU A 260 7.57 16.31 -3.09
CA LEU A 260 8.65 17.17 -3.58
C LEU A 260 8.23 18.64 -3.66
N ILE A 261 6.99 18.92 -4.11
CA ILE A 261 6.43 20.27 -4.09
C ILE A 261 6.38 20.79 -2.65
N TRP A 262 5.92 19.98 -1.70
CA TRP A 262 5.89 20.35 -0.28
C TRP A 262 7.28 20.68 0.27
N VAL A 263 8.26 19.79 0.06
CA VAL A 263 9.64 19.98 0.53
C VAL A 263 10.26 21.25 -0.07
N ALA A 264 10.00 21.53 -1.34
CA ALA A 264 10.46 22.76 -2.00
C ALA A 264 9.78 24.01 -1.43
N ALA A 265 8.45 23.98 -1.26
CA ALA A 265 7.67 25.10 -0.75
C ALA A 265 8.01 25.48 0.70
N VAL A 266 8.33 24.47 1.52
CA VAL A 266 8.62 24.64 2.95
C VAL A 266 10.13 24.82 3.24
N GLY A 267 10.98 24.60 2.24
CA GLY A 267 12.44 24.72 2.38
C GLY A 267 13.07 23.60 3.21
N GLY A 268 12.57 22.36 3.10
CA GLY A 268 13.14 21.19 3.77
C GLY A 268 12.13 20.10 4.15
N PHE A 269 12.60 19.07 4.86
CA PHE A 269 11.80 17.94 5.34
C PHE A 269 11.08 18.26 6.65
N LYS A 270 10.16 19.21 6.60
CA LYS A 270 9.36 19.65 7.75
C LYS A 270 7.93 19.15 7.61
N ASP A 271 7.31 18.83 8.74
CA ASP A 271 5.89 18.51 8.85
C ASP A 271 5.05 19.78 8.91
N ARG A 272 3.73 19.67 8.75
CA ARG A 272 2.85 20.86 8.77
C ARG A 272 2.87 21.65 10.08
N LYS A 273 3.10 21.00 11.22
CA LYS A 273 3.05 21.66 12.55
C LYS A 273 4.29 22.50 12.76
N SER A 274 5.48 22.00 12.40
CA SER A 274 6.73 22.77 12.52
C SER A 274 6.80 24.02 11.62
N VAL A 275 5.97 24.11 10.60
CA VAL A 275 5.89 25.28 9.70
C VAL A 275 4.87 26.32 10.18
N GLY A 276 4.07 26.00 11.21
CA GLY A 276 3.08 26.92 11.77
C GLY A 276 1.83 27.12 10.89
N LEU A 277 1.61 26.28 9.87
CA LEU A 277 0.48 26.40 8.92
C LEU A 277 -0.92 26.24 9.55
N PHE A 278 -1.01 25.90 10.85
CA PHE A 278 -2.26 25.78 11.59
C PHE A 278 -2.19 26.34 13.03
N VAL A 279 -1.20 27.17 13.37
CA VAL A 279 -1.26 27.95 14.61
C VAL A 279 -2.30 29.05 14.41
N LYS A 280 -3.57 28.69 14.58
CA LYS A 280 -4.69 29.62 14.62
C LYS A 280 -4.37 30.61 15.74
N GLY A 281 -4.22 31.88 15.37
CA GLY A 281 -3.93 32.98 16.28
C GLY A 281 -4.79 32.88 17.55
N GLY A 282 -4.11 32.78 18.69
CA GLY A 282 -4.75 32.52 19.97
C GLY A 282 -3.80 32.87 21.10
N SER A 283 -3.73 34.18 21.38
CA SER A 283 -3.19 34.86 22.56
C SER A 283 -1.99 35.76 22.24
N ASN A 284 -2.30 36.99 21.81
CA ASN A 284 -1.49 38.13 22.22
C ASN A 284 -1.58 38.19 23.76
N SER A 285 -0.67 37.53 24.46
CA SER A 285 -0.43 37.85 25.87
C SER A 285 0.23 39.22 25.88
N THR A 286 -0.60 40.24 26.03
CA THR A 286 -0.21 41.61 26.35
C THR A 286 0.73 41.57 27.54
N THR A 287 2.02 41.75 27.30
CA THR A 287 2.99 42.09 28.34
C THR A 287 2.67 43.52 28.75
N THR A 288 1.79 43.69 29.73
CA THR A 288 1.69 44.94 30.48
C THR A 288 2.94 45.04 31.34
N ASN A 289 3.83 45.94 30.93
CA ASN A 289 4.86 46.53 31.79
C ASN A 289 4.22 47.40 32.88
#